data_AF-A0A3D6BN45-F1
#
_entry.id   AF-A0A3D6BN45-F1
#
_cell.length_a   1.000
_cell.length_b   1.000
_cell.length_c   1.000
_cell.angle_alpha   90.00
_cell.angle_beta   90.00
_cell.angle_gamma   90.00
#
_symmetry.space_group_name_H-M   'P 1'
#
loop_
_entity.id
_entity.type
_entity.pdbx_description
1 polymer ?
#
loop_
_entity_poly.entity_id
_entity_poly.type
_entity_poly.pdbx_seq_one_letter_code
_entity_poly.pdbx_strand_id
1 'polypeptide(L)' 'MSKKLFEEFSDVSSKEWKQKIQADLKGADYNDTLIWKSNEGIDVKPFY' A
#
# COMPACT_ATOMS: atom_id res chain seq x y z
N MET A 1 -20.41 6.34 -23.93
CA MET A 1 -19.99 4.98 -23.59
C MET A 1 -18.80 5.07 -22.65
N SER A 2 -18.94 4.61 -21.40
CA SER A 2 -17.82 4.58 -20.45
C SER A 2 -16.90 3.43 -20.83
N LYS A 3 -15.60 3.69 -21.01
CA LYS A 3 -14.62 2.62 -21.20
C LYS A 3 -14.48 1.88 -19.88
N LYS A 4 -14.74 0.58 -19.88
CA LYS A 4 -14.43 -0.25 -18.73
C LYS A 4 -12.92 -0.46 -18.68
N LEU A 5 -12.31 -0.05 -17.58
CA LEU A 5 -10.90 -0.22 -17.33
C LEU A 5 -10.71 -1.45 -16.44
N PHE A 6 -9.58 -2.13 -16.61
CA PHE A 6 -9.10 -3.22 -15.75
C PHE A 6 -9.89 -4.54 -15.77
N GLU A 7 -10.86 -4.75 -16.67
CA GLU A 7 -11.62 -6.01 -16.76
C GLU A 7 -10.76 -7.25 -17.08
N GLU A 8 -9.58 -7.07 -17.65
CA GLU A 8 -8.64 -8.16 -17.96
C GLU A 8 -7.77 -8.57 -16.76
N PHE A 9 -7.82 -7.83 -15.65
CA PHE A 9 -7.02 -8.08 -14.46
C PHE A 9 -7.90 -8.54 -13.31
N SER A 10 -7.37 -9.46 -12.50
CA SER A 10 -8.01 -9.82 -11.24
C SER A 10 -7.95 -8.66 -10.24
N ASP A 11 -8.98 -8.54 -9.41
CA ASP A 11 -8.98 -7.58 -8.31
C ASP A 11 -7.83 -7.88 -7.35
N VAL A 12 -7.14 -6.82 -6.92
CA VAL A 12 -6.05 -6.91 -5.95
C VAL A 12 -6.60 -6.64 -4.56
N SER A 13 -6.45 -7.61 -3.66
CA SER A 13 -6.83 -7.42 -2.25
C SER A 13 -5.81 -6.58 -1.49
N SER A 14 -6.24 -5.91 -0.42
CA SER A 14 -5.35 -5.18 0.49
C SER A 14 -4.26 -6.07 1.10
N LYS A 15 -4.54 -7.38 1.23
CA LYS A 15 -3.57 -8.36 1.73
C LYS A 15 -2.46 -8.62 0.71
N GLU A 16 -2.81 -8.82 -0.56
CA GLU A 16 -1.82 -9.01 -1.63
C GLU A 16 -0.95 -7.77 -1.79
N TRP A 17 -1.56 -6.57 -1.74
CA TRP A 17 -0.81 -5.32 -1.73
C TRP A 17 0.18 -5.27 -0.56
N LYS A 18 -0.28 -5.55 0.67
CA LYS A 18 0.60 -5.55 1.86
C LYS A 18 1.76 -6.55 1.73
N GLN A 19 1.53 -7.73 1.17
CA GLN A 19 2.59 -8.72 0.93
C GLN A 19 3.62 -8.22 -0.08
N LYS A 20 3.18 -7.58 -1.16
CA LYS A 20 4.07 -7.00 -2.17
C LYS A 20 4.98 -5.91 -1.57
N ILE A 21 4.42 -5.03 -0.74
CA ILE A 21 5.20 -3.98 -0.04
C ILE A 21 6.30 -4.62 0.82
N GLN A 22 5.96 -5.64 1.62
CA GLN A 22 6.93 -6.32 2.47
C GLN A 22 8.09 -6.94 1.67
N ALA A 23 7.78 -7.55 0.53
CA ALA A 23 8.81 -8.08 -0.37
C ALA A 23 9.71 -6.96 -0.92
N ASP A 24 9.12 -5.82 -1.30
CA ASP A 24 9.84 -4.69 -1.90
C ASP A 24 10.68 -3.91 -0.89
N LEU A 25 10.30 -3.94 0.40
CA LEU A 25 11.09 -3.36 1.49
C LEU A 25 12.40 -4.12 1.76
N LYS A 26 12.58 -5.34 1.22
CA LYS A 26 13.83 -6.13 1.32
C LYS A 26 14.37 -6.25 2.76
N GLY A 27 13.48 -6.37 3.73
CA GLY A 27 13.81 -6.48 5.15
C GLY A 27 13.85 -5.16 5.93
N ALA A 28 13.61 -4.01 5.30
CA ALA A 28 13.39 -2.75 5.99
C ALA A 28 12.05 -2.78 6.76
N ASP A 29 12.01 -2.18 7.95
CA ASP A 29 10.79 -2.13 8.76
C ASP A 29 9.74 -1.22 8.12
N TYR A 30 8.51 -1.71 8.00
CA TYR A 30 7.42 -0.99 7.36
C TYR A 30 7.02 0.29 8.10
N ASN A 31 6.99 0.25 9.44
CA ASN A 31 6.57 1.39 10.25
C ASN A 31 7.64 2.48 10.25
N ASP A 32 8.91 2.10 10.23
CA ASP A 32 10.00 3.07 10.14
C ASP A 32 10.19 3.63 8.72
N THR A 33 9.87 2.84 7.68
CA THR A 33 10.13 3.21 6.29
C THR A 33 8.96 3.93 5.61
N LEU A 34 7.72 3.53 5.90
CA LEU A 34 6.56 3.96 5.10
C LEU A 34 5.46 4.67 5.89
N ILE A 35 5.51 4.64 7.23
CA ILE A 35 4.57 5.43 8.03
C ILE A 35 5.15 6.83 8.23
N TRP A 36 4.39 7.83 7.81
CA TRP A 36 4.72 9.22 8.09
C TRP A 36 4.12 9.62 9.43
N LYS A 37 4.98 10.03 10.37
CA LYS A 37 4.58 10.61 11.65
C LYS A 37 4.37 12.11 11.47
N SER A 38 3.13 12.56 11.52
CA SER A 38 2.83 13.98 11.45
C SER A 38 3.30 14.70 12.72
N ASN A 39 3.49 16.02 12.64
CA ASN A 39 3.82 16.85 13.79
C ASN A 39 2.74 16.85 14.89
N GLU A 40 1.54 16.36 14.58
CA GLU A 40 0.40 16.25 15.47
C GLU A 40 0.34 14.89 16.19
N GLY A 41 1.33 14.01 15.96
CA GLY A 41 1.38 12.68 16.53
C GLY A 41 0.46 11.68 15.82
N ILE A 42 0.12 11.92 14.55
CA ILE A 42 -0.71 11.03 13.75
C ILE A 42 0.19 10.14 12.86
N ASP A 43 -0.04 8.84 12.93
CA ASP A 43 0.60 7.86 12.05
C ASP A 43 -0.18 7.73 10.73
N VAL A 44 0.34 8.35 9.68
CA VAL A 44 -0.26 8.32 8.34
C VAL A 44 0.23 7.09 7.58
N LYS A 45 -0.72 6.26 7.15
CA LYS A 45 -0.44 5.02 6.40
C LYS A 45 -0.24 5.33 4.91
N PRO A 46 0.60 4.57 4.22
CA PRO A 46 0.89 4.79 2.80
C PRO A 46 -0.23 4.34 1.84
N PHE A 47 -1.20 3.57 2.32
CA PHE A 47 -2.38 3.13 1.55
C PHE A 47 -3.58 2.87 2.46
N TYR A 48 -4.79 2.95 1.89
CA TYR A 48 -6.09 2.74 2.56
C TYR A 48 -6.96 1.78 1.74
#